data_AF-A0AB39Q1E0-F1
#
_entry.id   AF-A0AB39Q1E0-F1
#
_cell.length_a   1.000
_cell.length_b   1.000
_cell.length_c   1.000
_cell.angle_alpha   90.00
_cell.angle_beta   90.00
_cell.angle_gamma   90.00
#
_symmetry.space_group_name_H-M   'P 1'
#
loop_
_entity.id
_entity.type
_entity.pdbx_description
1 polymer ?
#
loop_
_entity_poly.entity_id
_entity_poly.type
_entity_poly.pdbx_seq_one_letter_code
_entity_poly.pdbx_strand_id
1 'polypeptide(L)'
;MTLIEQVQRLRVAAVAAHDENKINRRTGELAELAERVETLIETMQRLSRGVAELRAAHAAFDADLGPQAAQLAADLHVLAETLPSQDADTPPQALKAQIKAADGFVKGLRGSVEQAWTAERNREVPVINEDLVATLNKSGIDVEEIRIKIEKAHGVLNVLKNRAVPELGDVARLAAALESLHACGQQISELVDPVLARVITGAQEATGTPLNSFTPEVLAGLSRLGILDRFWVRLR
;
A
#
# COMPACT_ATOMS: atom_id res chain seq x y z
N MET A 1 67.40 -0.64 -35.72
CA MET A 1 65.96 -0.38 -35.57
C MET A 1 65.57 0.62 -36.64
N THR A 2 64.74 0.22 -37.60
CA THR A 2 64.32 1.10 -38.71
C THR A 2 63.03 1.83 -38.37
N LEU A 3 62.79 3.00 -38.98
CA LEU A 3 61.55 3.78 -38.82
C LEU A 3 60.29 2.93 -39.10
N ILE A 4 60.39 1.95 -39.99
CA ILE A 4 59.29 1.04 -40.34
C ILE A 4 58.91 0.13 -39.16
N GLU A 5 59.88 -0.37 -38.40
CA GLU A 5 59.63 -1.20 -37.21
C GLU A 5 58.97 -0.39 -36.08
N GLN A 6 59.34 0.89 -35.93
CA GLN A 6 58.70 1.78 -34.95
C GLN A 6 57.25 2.10 -35.34
N VAL A 7 56.97 2.35 -36.62
CA VAL A 7 55.59 2.58 -37.10
C VAL A 7 54.73 1.33 -36.93
N GLN A 8 55.27 0.13 -37.18
CA GLN A 8 54.53 -1.11 -36.94
C GLN A 8 54.23 -1.34 -35.46
N ARG A 9 55.20 -1.11 -34.57
CA ARG A 9 54.95 -1.19 -33.11
C ARG A 9 53.92 -0.18 -32.63
N LEU A 10 53.97 1.05 -33.13
CA LEU A 10 52.98 2.08 -32.79
C LEU A 10 51.59 1.72 -33.31
N ARG A 11 51.48 1.11 -34.49
CA ARG A 11 50.19 0.62 -35.01
C ARG A 11 49.63 -0.51 -34.17
N VAL A 12 50.45 -1.50 -33.79
CA VAL A 12 50.01 -2.60 -32.92
C VAL A 12 49.59 -2.09 -31.54
N ALA A 13 50.36 -1.17 -30.95
CA ALA A 13 50.01 -0.55 -29.67
C ALA A 13 48.72 0.29 -29.75
N ALA A 14 48.50 1.03 -30.84
CA ALA A 14 47.28 1.80 -31.05
C ALA A 14 46.04 0.90 -31.24
N VAL A 15 46.17 -0.23 -31.93
CA VAL A 15 45.10 -1.24 -32.06
C VAL A 15 44.81 -1.86 -30.70
N ALA A 16 45.83 -2.28 -29.95
CA ALA A 16 45.66 -2.83 -28.61
C ALA A 16 44.98 -1.83 -27.65
N ALA A 17 45.38 -0.56 -27.67
CA ALA A 17 44.76 0.49 -26.85
C ALA A 17 43.32 0.83 -27.31
N HIS A 18 43.03 0.72 -28.61
CA HIS A 18 41.68 0.87 -29.14
C HIS A 18 40.77 -0.28 -28.68
N ASP A 19 41.28 -1.51 -28.71
CA ASP A 19 40.59 -2.70 -28.22
C ASP A 19 40.37 -2.62 -26.71
N GLU A 20 41.35 -2.16 -25.92
CA GLU A 20 41.23 -1.97 -24.48
C GLU A 20 40.13 -0.94 -24.13
N ASN A 21 40.09 0.21 -24.81
CA ASN A 21 39.02 1.19 -24.61
C ASN A 21 37.64 0.64 -25.01
N LYS A 22 37.58 -0.16 -26.08
CA LYS A 22 36.34 -0.82 -26.54
C LYS A 22 35.86 -1.86 -25.53
N ILE A 23 36.77 -2.63 -24.94
CA ILE A 23 36.49 -3.60 -23.88
C ILE A 23 35.97 -2.87 -22.65
N ASN A 24 36.70 -1.85 -22.15
CA ASN A 24 36.30 -1.10 -20.96
C ASN A 24 34.92 -0.45 -21.10
N ARG A 25 34.61 0.16 -22.24
CA ARG A 25 33.30 0.74 -22.52
C ARG A 25 32.19 -0.32 -22.49
N ARG A 26 32.42 -1.50 -23.09
CA ARG A 26 31.42 -2.58 -23.10
C ARG A 26 31.24 -3.22 -21.74
N THR A 27 32.30 -3.41 -20.98
CA THR A 27 32.23 -3.89 -19.59
C THR A 27 31.38 -2.93 -18.74
N GLY A 28 31.56 -1.61 -18.91
CA GLY A 28 30.71 -0.60 -18.28
C GLY A 28 29.25 -0.69 -18.71
N GLU A 29 28.97 -0.80 -20.02
CA GLU A 29 27.60 -0.96 -20.53
C GLU A 29 26.93 -2.26 -20.05
N LEU A 30 27.67 -3.37 -19.94
CA LEU A 30 27.15 -4.63 -19.40
C LEU A 30 26.88 -4.56 -17.90
N ALA A 31 27.74 -3.87 -17.14
CA ALA A 31 27.51 -3.65 -15.71
C ALA A 31 26.24 -2.82 -15.47
N GLU A 32 26.03 -1.74 -16.23
CA GLU A 32 24.79 -0.95 -16.16
C GLU A 32 23.55 -1.77 -16.52
N LEU A 33 23.66 -2.69 -17.49
CA LEU A 33 22.55 -3.56 -17.87
C LEU A 33 22.27 -4.63 -16.81
N ALA A 34 23.30 -5.19 -16.17
CA ALA A 34 23.16 -6.12 -15.06
C ALA A 34 22.44 -5.48 -13.87
N GLU A 35 22.87 -4.29 -13.45
CA GLU A 35 22.22 -3.54 -12.35
C GLU A 35 20.73 -3.26 -12.64
N ARG A 36 20.40 -2.89 -13.89
CA ARG A 36 19.01 -2.69 -14.32
C ARG A 36 18.20 -3.98 -14.26
N VAL A 37 18.78 -5.11 -14.68
CA VAL A 37 18.11 -6.41 -14.66
C VAL A 37 17.86 -6.87 -13.24
N GLU A 38 18.83 -6.73 -12.34
CA GLU A 38 18.66 -7.01 -10.91
C GLU A 38 17.52 -6.17 -10.32
N THR A 39 17.51 -4.86 -10.59
CA THR A 39 16.44 -3.95 -10.15
C THR A 39 15.05 -4.38 -10.66
N LEU A 40 14.97 -4.84 -11.92
CA LEU A 40 13.73 -5.34 -12.51
C LEU A 40 13.29 -6.66 -11.86
N ILE A 41 14.21 -7.57 -11.57
CA ILE A 41 13.92 -8.83 -10.85
C ILE A 41 13.33 -8.53 -9.47
N GLU A 42 13.99 -7.68 -8.68
CA GLU A 42 13.50 -7.30 -7.35
C GLU A 42 12.11 -6.65 -7.41
N THR A 43 11.92 -5.75 -8.38
CA THR A 43 10.64 -5.08 -8.59
C THR A 43 9.55 -6.09 -8.98
N MET A 44 9.86 -7.04 -9.88
CA MET A 44 8.93 -8.08 -10.30
C MET A 44 8.55 -9.02 -9.16
N GLN A 45 9.50 -9.39 -8.31
CA GLN A 45 9.20 -10.21 -7.13
C GLN A 45 8.25 -9.47 -6.17
N ARG A 46 8.48 -8.18 -5.92
CA ARG A 46 7.58 -7.36 -5.08
C ARG A 46 6.19 -7.23 -5.69
N LEU A 47 6.09 -6.94 -6.99
CA LEU A 47 4.82 -6.84 -7.69
C LEU A 47 4.07 -8.16 -7.71
N SER A 48 4.76 -9.28 -7.91
CA SER A 48 4.16 -10.62 -7.91
C SER A 48 3.53 -10.97 -6.56
N ARG A 49 4.20 -10.59 -5.45
CA ARG A 49 3.60 -10.72 -4.11
C ARG A 49 2.34 -9.86 -3.98
N GLY A 50 2.38 -8.61 -4.45
CA GLY A 50 1.22 -7.72 -4.46
C GLY A 50 0.04 -8.28 -5.26
N VAL A 51 0.30 -8.86 -6.44
CA VAL A 51 -0.72 -9.54 -7.26
C VAL A 51 -1.32 -10.73 -6.52
N ALA A 52 -0.49 -11.57 -5.90
CA ALA A 52 -0.96 -12.75 -5.17
C ALA A 52 -1.88 -12.36 -4.01
N GLU A 53 -1.50 -11.34 -3.25
CA GLU A 53 -2.32 -10.81 -2.14
C GLU A 53 -3.66 -10.24 -2.62
N LEU A 54 -3.64 -9.43 -3.68
CA LEU A 54 -4.85 -8.85 -4.22
C LEU A 54 -5.76 -9.90 -4.88
N ARG A 55 -5.20 -10.95 -5.49
CA ARG A 55 -5.99 -12.10 -5.98
C ARG A 55 -6.65 -12.87 -4.84
N ALA A 56 -5.96 -13.07 -3.71
CA ALA A 56 -6.57 -13.67 -2.52
C ALA A 56 -7.74 -12.81 -1.99
N ALA A 57 -7.69 -11.49 -2.21
CA ALA A 57 -8.76 -10.54 -1.93
C ALA A 57 -9.90 -10.53 -2.97
N HIS A 58 -9.81 -11.34 -4.03
CA HIS A 58 -10.71 -11.36 -5.20
C HIS A 58 -10.64 -10.09 -6.08
N ALA A 59 -9.54 -9.34 -6.04
CA ALA A 59 -9.34 -8.23 -6.96
C ALA A 59 -9.20 -8.75 -8.40
N ALA A 60 -9.85 -8.06 -9.34
CA ALA A 60 -9.86 -8.44 -10.75
C ALA A 60 -8.49 -8.15 -11.39
N PHE A 61 -7.81 -9.22 -11.80
CA PHE A 61 -6.67 -9.16 -12.71
C PHE A 61 -6.97 -10.00 -13.93
N ASP A 62 -6.36 -9.64 -15.06
CA ASP A 62 -6.27 -10.54 -16.20
C ASP A 62 -5.69 -11.91 -15.75
N ALA A 63 -6.30 -12.99 -16.23
CA ALA A 63 -5.86 -14.34 -15.94
C ALA A 63 -4.44 -14.59 -16.47
N ASP A 64 -4.11 -13.94 -17.60
CA ASP A 64 -2.84 -14.11 -18.28
C ASP A 64 -1.69 -13.33 -17.61
N LEU A 65 -1.99 -12.34 -16.75
CA LEU A 65 -0.96 -11.56 -16.04
C LEU A 65 -0.09 -12.44 -15.13
N GLY A 66 -0.64 -13.51 -14.56
CA GLY A 66 0.10 -14.42 -13.69
C GLY A 66 1.19 -15.19 -14.44
N PRO A 67 0.82 -15.99 -15.46
CA PRO A 67 1.76 -16.69 -16.32
C PRO A 67 2.78 -15.76 -17.00
N GLN A 68 2.35 -14.61 -17.50
CA GLN A 68 3.25 -13.64 -18.15
C GLN A 68 4.29 -13.05 -17.18
N ALA A 69 3.89 -12.72 -15.96
CA ALA A 69 4.82 -12.22 -14.94
C ALA A 69 5.84 -13.29 -14.52
N ALA A 70 5.41 -14.55 -14.38
CA ALA A 70 6.30 -15.67 -14.06
C ALA A 70 7.31 -15.94 -15.18
N GLN A 71 6.85 -15.93 -16.44
CA GLN A 71 7.73 -16.09 -17.60
C GLN A 71 8.75 -14.96 -17.68
N LEU A 72 8.33 -13.70 -17.53
CA LEU A 72 9.25 -12.57 -17.57
C LEU A 72 10.29 -12.63 -16.45
N ALA A 73 9.91 -13.05 -15.23
CA ALA A 73 10.84 -13.21 -14.13
C ALA A 73 11.89 -14.30 -14.44
N ALA A 74 11.47 -15.43 -15.04
CA ALA A 74 12.38 -16.47 -15.49
C ALA A 74 13.33 -15.96 -16.59
N ASP A 75 12.80 -15.24 -17.58
CA ASP A 75 13.59 -14.65 -18.67
C ASP A 75 14.63 -13.66 -18.13
N LEU A 76 14.27 -12.82 -17.16
CA LEU A 76 15.18 -11.88 -16.51
C LEU A 76 16.28 -12.60 -15.69
N HIS A 77 15.95 -13.69 -15.00
CA HIS A 77 16.94 -14.50 -14.28
C HIS A 77 17.95 -15.16 -15.24
N VAL A 78 17.46 -15.78 -16.32
CA VAL A 78 18.32 -16.34 -17.37
C VAL A 78 19.22 -15.25 -17.99
N LEU A 79 18.66 -14.05 -18.20
CA LEU A 79 19.41 -12.93 -18.74
C LEU A 79 20.48 -12.42 -17.77
N ALA A 80 20.19 -12.38 -16.46
CA ALA A 80 21.17 -12.07 -15.42
C ALA A 80 22.34 -13.08 -15.38
N GLU A 81 22.06 -14.37 -15.54
CA GLU A 81 23.07 -15.43 -15.54
C GLU A 81 23.93 -15.46 -16.81
N THR A 82 23.36 -15.06 -17.95
CA THR A 82 24.04 -15.10 -19.25
C THR A 82 24.78 -13.80 -19.59
N LEU A 83 24.42 -12.67 -18.97
CA LEU A 83 25.09 -11.38 -19.12
C LEU A 83 26.62 -11.42 -18.90
N PRO A 84 27.15 -12.09 -17.85
CA PRO A 84 28.59 -12.18 -17.61
C PRO A 84 29.36 -13.04 -18.63
N SER A 85 28.66 -13.91 -19.37
CA SER A 85 29.24 -14.88 -20.30
C SER A 85 28.98 -14.54 -21.77
N GLN A 86 28.35 -13.40 -22.07
CA GLN A 86 28.10 -13.00 -23.45
C GLN A 86 29.41 -12.68 -24.18
N ASP A 87 29.64 -13.38 -25.30
CA ASP A 87 30.74 -13.13 -26.20
C ASP A 87 30.72 -11.69 -26.71
N ALA A 88 31.93 -11.15 -26.94
CA ALA A 88 32.16 -9.79 -27.41
C ALA A 88 31.49 -9.48 -28.76
N ASP A 89 30.96 -10.45 -29.51
CA ASP A 89 30.28 -10.22 -30.78
C ASP A 89 28.75 -10.17 -30.69
N THR A 90 28.16 -10.40 -29.51
CA THR A 90 26.70 -10.33 -29.35
C THR A 90 26.21 -8.89 -29.46
N PRO A 91 25.23 -8.57 -30.34
CA PRO A 91 24.80 -7.19 -30.58
C PRO A 91 24.07 -6.61 -29.35
N PRO A 92 24.63 -5.59 -28.67
CA PRO A 92 24.09 -5.05 -27.42
C PRO A 92 22.73 -4.37 -27.59
N GLN A 93 22.30 -4.12 -28.84
CA GLN A 93 21.00 -3.54 -29.15
C GLN A 93 19.84 -4.50 -28.88
N ALA A 94 19.99 -5.80 -29.13
CA ALA A 94 18.94 -6.79 -28.86
C ALA A 94 18.68 -6.90 -27.35
N LEU A 95 19.76 -6.95 -26.56
CA LEU A 95 19.72 -6.98 -25.10
C LEU A 95 19.06 -5.71 -24.52
N LYS A 96 19.43 -4.53 -25.02
CA LYS A 96 18.81 -3.25 -24.62
C LYS A 96 17.32 -3.21 -24.96
N ALA A 97 16.91 -3.76 -26.11
CA ALA A 97 15.50 -3.84 -26.50
C ALA A 97 14.71 -4.77 -25.58
N GLN A 98 15.26 -5.92 -25.21
CA GLN A 98 14.64 -6.87 -24.28
C GLN A 98 14.46 -6.26 -22.88
N ILE A 99 15.50 -5.62 -22.33
CA ILE A 99 15.42 -4.94 -21.03
C ILE A 99 14.40 -3.80 -21.06
N LYS A 100 14.33 -3.05 -22.16
CA LYS A 100 13.33 -1.98 -22.33
C LYS A 100 11.90 -2.53 -22.41
N ALA A 101 11.69 -3.66 -23.08
CA ALA A 101 10.39 -4.32 -23.12
C ALA A 101 9.98 -4.83 -21.73
N ALA A 102 10.92 -5.44 -20.99
CA ALA A 102 10.71 -5.88 -19.61
C ALA A 102 10.33 -4.71 -18.70
N ASP A 103 11.06 -3.60 -18.76
CA ASP A 103 10.74 -2.37 -18.00
C ASP A 103 9.33 -1.84 -18.33
N GLY A 104 8.94 -1.85 -19.61
CA GLY A 104 7.58 -1.49 -20.04
C GLY A 104 6.50 -2.38 -19.41
N PHE A 105 6.72 -3.70 -19.40
CA PHE A 105 5.82 -4.65 -18.76
C PHE A 105 5.74 -4.43 -17.25
N VAL A 106 6.89 -4.30 -16.56
CA VAL A 106 6.96 -4.05 -15.11
C VAL A 106 6.20 -2.78 -14.73
N LYS A 107 6.31 -1.71 -15.52
CA LYS A 107 5.54 -0.47 -15.34
C LYS A 107 4.04 -0.69 -15.51
N GLY A 108 3.62 -1.43 -16.54
CA GLY A 108 2.21 -1.77 -16.75
C GLY A 108 1.62 -2.62 -15.62
N LEU A 109 2.39 -3.61 -15.16
CA LEU A 109 2.03 -4.45 -14.02
C LEU A 109 1.91 -3.61 -12.74
N ARG A 110 2.86 -2.72 -12.49
CA ARG A 110 2.80 -1.79 -11.35
C ARG A 110 1.53 -0.96 -11.38
N GLY A 111 1.21 -0.33 -12.51
CA GLY A 111 -0.02 0.46 -12.65
C GLY A 111 -1.29 -0.35 -12.37
N SER A 112 -1.33 -1.60 -12.85
CA SER A 112 -2.46 -2.51 -12.62
C SER A 112 -2.61 -2.87 -11.13
N VAL A 113 -1.49 -3.19 -10.45
CA VAL A 113 -1.46 -3.50 -9.02
C VAL A 113 -1.84 -2.29 -8.17
N GLU A 114 -1.32 -1.11 -8.49
CA GLU A 114 -1.65 0.15 -7.80
C GLU A 114 -3.12 0.51 -7.95
N GLN A 115 -3.70 0.31 -9.14
CA GLN A 115 -5.11 0.54 -9.40
C GLN A 115 -5.99 -0.42 -8.59
N ALA A 116 -5.69 -1.72 -8.64
CA ALA A 116 -6.43 -2.73 -7.87
C ALA A 116 -6.32 -2.48 -6.36
N TRP A 117 -5.12 -2.15 -5.87
CA TRP A 117 -4.92 -1.80 -4.46
C TRP A 117 -5.67 -0.53 -4.05
N THR A 118 -5.74 0.47 -4.92
CA THR A 118 -6.53 1.67 -4.67
C THR A 118 -8.02 1.38 -4.60
N ALA A 119 -8.54 0.50 -5.46
CA ALA A 119 -9.92 0.05 -5.41
C ALA A 119 -10.23 -0.68 -4.08
N GLU A 120 -9.33 -1.57 -3.63
CA GLU A 120 -9.48 -2.26 -2.34
C GLU A 120 -9.43 -1.30 -1.14
N ARG A 121 -8.49 -0.34 -1.13
CA ARG A 121 -8.40 0.66 -0.05
C ARG A 121 -9.59 1.62 0.01
N ASN A 122 -10.22 1.87 -1.12
CA ASN A 122 -11.39 2.75 -1.21
C ASN A 122 -12.70 2.00 -0.94
N ARG A 123 -12.66 0.74 -0.49
CA ARG A 123 -13.83 0.09 0.11
C ARG A 123 -14.37 0.95 1.24
N GLU A 124 -15.69 0.96 1.37
CA GLU A 124 -16.40 1.84 2.29
C GLU A 124 -15.91 1.65 3.73
N VAL A 125 -15.27 2.70 4.26
CA VAL A 125 -14.84 2.73 5.66
C VAL A 125 -16.07 2.98 6.51
N PRO A 126 -16.40 2.11 7.49
CA PRO A 126 -17.52 2.34 8.38
C PRO A 126 -17.38 3.72 9.05
N VAL A 127 -18.38 4.59 8.86
CA VAL A 127 -18.38 5.92 9.47
C VAL A 127 -18.68 5.76 10.96
N ILE A 128 -17.64 5.89 11.78
CA ILE A 128 -17.79 5.98 13.23
C ILE A 128 -17.82 7.44 13.63
N ASN A 129 -18.85 7.83 14.38
CA ASN A 129 -18.95 9.17 14.94
C ASN A 129 -18.03 9.29 16.17
N GLU A 130 -16.78 9.73 15.96
CA GLU A 130 -15.81 9.94 17.03
C GLU A 130 -16.29 10.98 18.07
N ASP A 131 -17.04 11.99 17.64
CA ASP A 131 -17.63 12.99 18.53
C ASP A 131 -18.63 12.35 19.49
N LEU A 132 -19.45 11.40 19.00
CA LEU A 132 -20.34 10.63 19.85
C LEU A 132 -19.55 9.85 20.90
N VAL A 133 -18.49 9.13 20.53
CA VAL A 133 -17.64 8.39 21.48
C VAL A 133 -17.06 9.33 22.55
N ALA A 134 -16.57 10.50 22.15
CA ALA A 134 -16.06 11.51 23.08
C ALA A 134 -17.15 12.05 24.03
N THR A 135 -18.36 12.29 23.52
CA THR A 135 -19.52 12.74 24.29
C THR A 135 -19.98 11.66 25.28
N LEU A 136 -20.00 10.38 24.89
CA LEU A 136 -20.33 9.27 25.78
C LEU A 136 -19.32 9.15 26.93
N ASN A 137 -18.02 9.26 26.63
CA ASN A 137 -16.97 9.27 27.66
C ASN A 137 -17.14 10.44 28.65
N LYS A 138 -17.36 11.66 28.14
CA LYS A 138 -17.65 12.84 29.00
C LYS A 138 -18.89 12.65 29.87
N SER A 139 -19.87 11.91 29.37
CA SER A 139 -21.09 11.57 30.10
C SER A 139 -20.86 10.48 31.15
N GLY A 140 -19.68 9.85 31.20
CA GLY A 140 -19.30 8.84 32.18
C GLY A 140 -19.56 7.40 31.76
N ILE A 141 -19.89 7.16 30.49
CA ILE A 141 -20.02 5.82 29.93
C ILE A 141 -18.61 5.35 29.55
N ASP A 142 -18.22 4.18 30.05
CA ASP A 142 -16.91 3.60 29.72
C ASP A 142 -16.88 3.15 28.26
N VAL A 143 -16.19 3.93 27.44
CA VAL A 143 -15.95 3.67 26.02
C VAL A 143 -14.45 3.65 25.70
N GLU A 144 -13.59 3.53 26.72
CA GLU A 144 -12.13 3.63 26.56
C GLU A 144 -11.59 2.54 25.64
N GLU A 145 -12.07 1.31 25.82
CA GLU A 145 -11.69 0.18 24.97
C GLU A 145 -12.09 0.40 23.50
N ILE A 146 -13.30 0.95 23.27
CA ILE A 146 -13.80 1.30 21.93
C ILE A 146 -12.92 2.38 21.31
N ARG A 147 -12.59 3.43 22.07
CA ARG A 147 -11.70 4.51 21.60
C ARG A 147 -10.34 3.98 21.16
N ILE A 148 -9.71 3.13 21.98
CA ILE A 148 -8.42 2.53 21.67
C ILE A 148 -8.48 1.68 20.39
N LYS A 149 -9.57 0.90 20.20
CA LYS A 149 -9.75 0.09 18.98
C LYS A 149 -9.92 0.95 17.74
N ILE A 150 -10.71 2.02 17.82
CA ILE A 150 -10.90 2.99 16.71
C ILE A 150 -9.55 3.63 16.35
N GLU A 151 -8.80 4.12 17.33
CA GLU A 151 -7.50 4.76 17.11
C GLU A 151 -6.49 3.80 16.45
N LYS A 152 -6.42 2.55 16.95
CA LYS A 152 -5.57 1.50 16.35
C LYS A 152 -5.97 1.20 14.91
N ALA A 153 -7.26 1.05 14.64
CA ALA A 153 -7.76 0.77 13.28
C ALA A 153 -7.47 1.93 12.33
N HIS A 154 -7.73 3.18 12.73
CA HIS A 154 -7.36 4.37 11.95
C HIS A 154 -5.86 4.50 11.74
N GLY A 155 -5.03 4.15 12.74
CA GLY A 155 -3.59 4.07 12.59
C GLY A 155 -3.16 3.10 11.48
N VAL A 156 -3.75 1.89 11.45
CA VAL A 156 -3.50 0.90 10.39
C VAL A 156 -3.94 1.43 9.03
N LEU A 157 -5.16 1.98 8.92
CA LEU A 157 -5.68 2.52 7.66
C LEU A 157 -4.80 3.66 7.12
N ASN A 158 -4.31 4.55 7.98
CA ASN A 158 -3.41 5.64 7.60
C ASN A 158 -2.07 5.13 7.05
N VAL A 159 -1.48 4.10 7.67
CA VAL A 159 -0.25 3.47 7.16
C VAL A 159 -0.49 2.86 5.77
N LEU A 160 -1.61 2.16 5.58
CA LEU A 160 -1.94 1.50 4.31
C LEU A 160 -2.34 2.51 3.21
N LYS A 161 -2.90 3.67 3.57
CA LYS A 161 -3.26 4.74 2.64
C LYS A 161 -2.07 5.34 1.90
N ASN A 162 -0.89 5.38 2.53
CA ASN A 162 0.32 5.93 1.91
C ASN A 162 1.09 4.92 1.05
N ARG A 163 0.66 3.65 1.03
CA ARG A 163 1.37 2.56 0.37
C ARG A 163 0.85 2.36 -1.06
N ALA A 164 1.72 2.45 -2.07
CA ALA A 164 1.34 2.32 -3.48
C ALA A 164 1.11 0.85 -3.90
N VAL A 165 1.97 -0.06 -3.45
CA VAL A 165 1.90 -1.50 -3.75
C VAL A 165 1.77 -2.27 -2.43
N PRO A 166 0.79 -3.18 -2.31
CA PRO A 166 0.61 -3.96 -1.09
C PRO A 166 1.75 -4.97 -0.91
N GLU A 167 2.12 -5.20 0.35
CA GLU A 167 3.02 -6.27 0.77
C GLU A 167 2.22 -7.42 1.39
N LEU A 168 2.94 -8.50 1.70
CA LEU A 168 2.37 -9.70 2.31
C LEU A 168 1.59 -9.33 3.57
N GLY A 169 0.31 -9.73 3.63
CA GLY A 169 -0.58 -9.49 4.76
C GLY A 169 -1.22 -8.10 4.83
N ASP A 170 -0.91 -7.16 3.93
CA ASP A 170 -1.53 -5.82 3.97
C ASP A 170 -3.04 -5.86 3.71
N VAL A 171 -3.49 -6.73 2.81
CA VAL A 171 -4.92 -6.96 2.54
C VAL A 171 -5.62 -7.46 3.80
N ALA A 172 -5.04 -8.45 4.49
CA ALA A 172 -5.62 -8.98 5.73
C ALA A 172 -5.66 -7.92 6.84
N ARG A 173 -4.63 -7.08 6.94
CA ARG A 173 -4.60 -5.94 7.88
C ARG A 173 -5.65 -4.88 7.55
N LEU A 174 -5.87 -4.59 6.26
CA LEU A 174 -6.94 -3.70 5.81
C LEU A 174 -8.30 -4.26 6.22
N ALA A 175 -8.57 -5.52 5.89
CA ALA A 175 -9.82 -6.20 6.23
C ALA A 175 -10.07 -6.20 7.75
N ALA A 176 -9.07 -6.59 8.55
CA ALA A 176 -9.17 -6.60 10.01
C ALA A 176 -9.41 -5.20 10.60
N ALA A 177 -8.80 -4.14 10.03
CA ALA A 177 -9.04 -2.77 10.48
C ALA A 177 -10.49 -2.33 10.18
N LEU A 178 -11.01 -2.63 8.99
CA LEU A 178 -12.38 -2.32 8.61
C LEU A 178 -13.40 -3.10 9.46
N GLU A 179 -13.16 -4.40 9.69
CA GLU A 179 -13.99 -5.23 10.57
C GLU A 179 -13.96 -4.72 12.02
N SER A 180 -12.79 -4.32 12.51
CA SER A 180 -12.67 -3.72 13.85
C SER A 180 -13.48 -2.44 13.96
N LEU A 181 -13.48 -1.57 12.93
CA LEU A 181 -14.30 -0.36 12.91
C LEU A 181 -15.80 -0.70 12.89
N HIS A 182 -16.19 -1.70 12.08
CA HIS A 182 -17.58 -2.15 12.04
C HIS A 182 -18.05 -2.69 13.39
N ALA A 183 -17.23 -3.52 14.04
CA ALA A 183 -17.51 -4.05 15.37
C ALA A 183 -17.61 -2.94 16.43
N CYS A 184 -16.76 -1.90 16.35
CA CYS A 184 -16.88 -0.73 17.24
C CYS A 184 -18.22 0.01 17.03
N GLY A 185 -18.67 0.18 15.78
CA GLY A 185 -19.97 0.78 15.48
C GLY A 185 -21.14 -0.02 16.07
N GLN A 186 -21.07 -1.35 16.00
CA GLN A 186 -22.05 -2.24 16.62
C GLN A 186 -22.04 -2.12 18.15
N GLN A 187 -20.85 -2.15 18.77
CA GLN A 187 -20.70 -1.99 20.23
C GLN A 187 -21.26 -0.65 20.74
N ILE A 188 -21.05 0.45 20.00
CA ILE A 188 -21.64 1.75 20.35
C ILE A 188 -23.17 1.69 20.31
N SER A 189 -23.73 1.03 19.29
CA SER A 189 -25.19 0.90 19.11
C SER A 189 -25.82 0.00 20.18
N GLU A 190 -25.07 -0.99 20.69
CA GLU A 190 -25.49 -1.83 21.82
C GLU A 190 -25.43 -1.10 23.17
N LEU A 191 -24.44 -0.22 23.35
CA LEU A 191 -24.29 0.58 24.56
C LEU A 191 -25.36 1.67 24.68
N VAL A 192 -25.67 2.34 23.57
CA VAL A 192 -26.57 3.50 23.58
C VAL A 192 -27.50 3.48 22.38
N ASP A 193 -28.81 3.43 22.67
CA ASP A 193 -29.84 3.57 21.64
C ASP A 193 -29.65 4.88 20.85
N PRO A 194 -29.84 4.90 19.52
CA PRO A 194 -29.68 6.11 18.72
C PRO A 194 -30.47 7.33 19.21
N VAL A 195 -31.63 7.13 19.85
CA VAL A 195 -32.44 8.20 20.45
C VAL A 195 -31.75 8.75 21.70
N LEU A 196 -31.23 7.88 22.57
CA LEU A 196 -30.44 8.28 23.74
C LEU A 196 -29.18 9.03 23.33
N ALA A 197 -28.46 8.54 22.31
CA ALA A 197 -27.26 9.17 21.77
C ALA A 197 -27.52 10.62 21.36
N ARG A 198 -28.61 10.90 20.63
CA ARG A 198 -28.98 12.27 20.23
C ARG A 198 -29.25 13.18 21.43
N VAL A 199 -29.96 12.68 22.44
CA VAL A 199 -30.27 13.48 23.65
C VAL A 199 -29.00 13.76 24.44
N ILE A 200 -28.12 12.77 24.59
CA ILE A 200 -26.83 12.93 25.28
C ILE A 200 -25.95 13.96 24.54
N THR A 201 -25.82 13.85 23.22
CA THR A 201 -25.03 14.79 22.41
C THR A 201 -25.61 16.20 22.46
N GLY A 202 -26.91 16.38 22.19
CA GLY A 202 -27.53 17.70 22.18
C GLY A 202 -27.50 18.37 23.56
N ALA A 203 -27.53 17.60 24.65
CA ALA A 203 -27.46 18.15 26.00
C ALA A 203 -26.08 18.70 26.37
N GLN A 204 -25.02 18.32 25.63
CA GLN A 204 -23.69 18.92 25.78
C GLN A 204 -23.51 20.21 24.97
N GLU A 205 -24.42 20.54 24.06
CA GLU A 205 -24.38 21.78 23.29
C GLU A 205 -24.74 23.00 24.16
N ALA A 206 -24.27 24.20 23.78
CA ALA A 206 -24.54 25.43 24.53
C ALA A 206 -26.04 25.78 24.62
N THR A 207 -26.81 25.37 23.62
CA THR A 207 -28.28 25.48 23.57
C THR A 207 -28.99 24.44 24.43
N GLY A 208 -28.33 23.32 24.73
CA GLY A 208 -28.93 22.16 25.37
C GLY A 208 -29.95 21.45 24.47
N THR A 209 -30.53 20.37 25.00
CA THR A 209 -31.64 19.64 24.35
C THR A 209 -32.98 20.13 24.90
N PRO A 210 -34.01 20.33 24.05
CA PRO A 210 -35.33 20.72 24.53
C PRO A 210 -35.94 19.63 25.42
N LEU A 211 -36.62 20.07 26.50
CA LEU A 211 -37.13 19.19 27.56
C LEU A 211 -38.08 18.10 27.05
N ASN A 212 -38.82 18.37 25.97
CA ASN A 212 -39.71 17.40 25.32
C ASN A 212 -39.00 16.17 24.73
N SER A 213 -37.67 16.23 24.57
CA SER A 213 -36.86 15.10 24.08
C SER A 213 -36.52 14.11 25.20
N PHE A 214 -36.73 14.46 26.46
CA PHE A 214 -36.59 13.56 27.62
C PHE A 214 -37.90 12.79 27.84
N THR A 215 -38.25 11.90 26.90
CA THR A 215 -39.40 11.00 27.04
C THR A 215 -39.18 10.00 28.18
N PRO A 216 -40.23 9.32 28.68
CA PRO A 216 -40.08 8.29 29.71
C PRO A 216 -39.07 7.19 29.34
N GLU A 217 -39.01 6.82 28.07
CA GLU A 217 -38.07 5.82 27.54
C GLU A 217 -36.63 6.33 27.61
N VAL A 218 -36.41 7.60 27.24
CA VAL A 218 -35.10 8.26 27.33
C VAL A 218 -34.65 8.37 28.79
N LEU A 219 -35.54 8.80 29.69
CA LEU A 219 -35.23 8.89 31.12
C LEU A 219 -34.89 7.53 31.73
N ALA A 220 -35.65 6.49 31.37
CA ALA A 220 -35.35 5.12 31.78
C ALA A 220 -33.99 4.63 31.23
N GLY A 221 -33.67 4.96 29.98
CA GLY A 221 -32.38 4.65 29.38
C GLY A 221 -31.20 5.35 30.05
N LEU A 222 -31.30 6.67 30.28
CA LEU A 222 -30.28 7.45 31.00
C LEU A 222 -30.09 6.97 32.44
N SER A 223 -31.17 6.53 33.10
CA SER A 223 -31.12 5.94 34.43
C SER A 223 -30.41 4.58 34.44
N ARG A 224 -30.67 3.70 33.47
CA ARG A 224 -29.96 2.40 33.33
C ARG A 224 -28.47 2.58 33.08
N LEU A 225 -28.11 3.64 32.36
CA LEU A 225 -26.71 4.02 32.11
C LEU A 225 -26.05 4.71 33.32
N GLY A 226 -26.81 5.05 34.37
CA GLY A 226 -26.28 5.68 35.58
C GLY A 226 -25.80 7.12 35.39
N ILE A 227 -26.35 7.83 34.38
CA ILE A 227 -25.92 9.19 34.01
C ILE A 227 -27.02 10.24 34.12
N LEU A 228 -28.23 9.85 34.51
CA LEU A 228 -29.39 10.74 34.57
C LEU A 228 -29.16 11.98 35.47
N ASP A 229 -28.47 11.77 36.60
CA ASP A 229 -28.11 12.79 37.58
C ASP A 229 -27.15 13.86 37.06
N ARG A 230 -26.53 13.63 35.89
CA ARG A 230 -25.60 14.56 35.25
C ARG A 230 -26.30 15.61 34.39
N PHE A 231 -27.60 15.46 34.13
CA PHE A 231 -28.38 16.39 33.32
C PHE A 231 -29.15 17.38 34.20
N TRP A 232 -29.13 18.66 33.84
CA TRP A 232 -29.77 19.74 34.60
C TRP A 232 -30.66 20.57 33.68
N VAL A 233 -31.84 20.93 34.18
CA VAL A 233 -32.77 21.80 33.45
C VAL A 233 -32.35 23.26 33.63
N ARG A 234 -32.21 23.99 32.53
CA ARG A 234 -32.03 25.45 32.53
C ARG A 234 -33.31 26.11 32.01
N LEU A 235 -33.94 26.92 32.85
CA LEU A 235 -35.06 27.77 32.44
C LEU A 235 -34.47 29.01 31.76
N ARG A 236 -34.84 29.25 30.49
CA ARG A 236 -34.51 30.46 29.74
C ARG A 236 -35.73 31.36 29.67
#